data_AF-A0A9P5VJE0-F1
#
_entry.id   AF-A0A9P5VJE0-F1
#
_cell.length_a   1.000
_cell.length_b   1.000
_cell.length_c   1.000
_cell.angle_alpha   90.00
_cell.angle_beta   90.00
_cell.angle_gamma   90.00
#
_symmetry.space_group_name_H-M   'P 1'
#
loop_
_entity.id
_entity.type
_entity.pdbx_description
1 polymer ?
#
loop_
_entity_poly.entity_id
_entity_poly.type
_entity_poly.pdbx_seq_one_letter_code
_entity_poly.pdbx_strand_id
1 'polypeptide(L)'
;MICDAHGAQQLDEVSDKINGSPCREANRKLRAYISNTIANLTPSMGGEKTYSKITGMSCYALPLLNVFLNHPRDRVIVTTPNTMTQAGAHRKELSDDKYGKKPDMLLSFVNASTQLVRELGYGELKGCGRENSDALNARDLVKVGLMLKDMVDIVDDKHDVTTLAHLGFQFVGEKVTFYLMAKTGSIYVMKQVCSMELVDSIANLRSVAQQYDNWRRLEQAVKKGYEPALLAIKTGIRGTRKNHFPTMSTPELRHIKDKY
;
A
#
# COMPACT_ATOMS: atom_id res chain seq x y z
N MET A 1 19.35 -10.08 -27.04
CA MET A 1 17.95 -9.68 -26.76
C MET A 1 17.06 -10.72 -27.44
N ILE A 2 16.84 -11.87 -26.80
CA ILE A 2 15.96 -12.91 -27.32
C ILE A 2 14.68 -12.76 -26.52
N CYS A 3 13.72 -12.01 -27.05
CA CYS A 3 12.34 -12.24 -26.66
C CYS A 3 11.99 -13.58 -27.29
N ASP A 4 11.84 -14.63 -26.48
CA ASP A 4 11.36 -15.90 -27.01
C ASP A 4 9.95 -15.69 -27.61
N ALA A 5 9.57 -16.52 -28.58
CA ALA A 5 8.26 -16.41 -29.24
C ALA A 5 7.08 -16.53 -28.26
N HIS A 6 7.29 -17.16 -27.11
CA HIS A 6 6.34 -17.31 -26.02
C HIS A 6 6.15 -16.01 -25.22
N GLY A 7 7.22 -15.25 -24.97
CA GLY A 7 7.19 -13.95 -24.31
C GLY A 7 6.52 -12.87 -25.16
N ALA A 8 6.74 -12.91 -26.48
CA ALA A 8 6.02 -12.05 -27.42
C ALA A 8 4.51 -12.36 -27.42
N GLN A 9 4.14 -13.64 -27.49
CA GLN A 9 2.74 -14.07 -27.44
C GLN A 9 2.05 -13.71 -26.11
N GLN A 10 2.76 -13.81 -24.97
CA GLN A 10 2.23 -13.35 -23.69
C GLN A 10 2.01 -11.84 -23.63
N LEU A 11 2.90 -11.03 -24.21
CA LEU A 11 2.73 -9.59 -24.28
C LEU A 11 1.49 -9.20 -25.11
N ASP A 12 1.22 -9.90 -26.21
CA ASP A 12 0.06 -9.67 -27.06
C ASP A 12 -1.26 -10.01 -26.33
N GLU A 13 -1.35 -11.15 -25.65
CA GLU A 13 -2.53 -11.51 -24.84
C GLU A 13 -2.80 -10.50 -23.71
N VAL A 14 -1.75 -10.04 -23.03
CA VAL A 14 -1.85 -9.01 -21.99
C VAL A 14 -2.32 -7.68 -22.61
N SER A 15 -1.78 -7.34 -23.78
CA SER A 15 -2.15 -6.14 -24.53
C SER A 15 -3.63 -6.13 -24.90
N ASP A 16 -4.18 -7.26 -25.36
CA ASP A 16 -5.59 -7.40 -25.73
C ASP A 16 -6.53 -7.27 -24.53
N LYS A 17 -6.18 -7.91 -23.40
CA LYS A 17 -6.97 -7.80 -22.16
C LYS A 17 -6.96 -6.38 -21.61
N ILE A 18 -5.83 -5.68 -21.71
CA ILE A 18 -5.71 -4.26 -21.37
C ILE A 18 -6.53 -3.41 -22.35
N ASN A 19 -6.45 -3.65 -23.66
CA ASN A 19 -7.16 -2.89 -24.69
C ASN A 19 -8.69 -2.99 -24.58
N GLY A 20 -9.21 -4.13 -24.12
CA GLY A 20 -10.63 -4.33 -23.89
C GLY A 20 -11.22 -3.54 -22.72
N SER A 21 -10.38 -2.94 -21.86
CA SER A 21 -10.84 -2.13 -20.73
C SER A 21 -11.24 -0.70 -21.16
N PRO A 22 -12.37 -0.17 -20.67
CA PRO A 22 -12.83 1.18 -21.02
C PRO A 22 -11.93 2.31 -20.47
N CYS A 23 -10.98 2.03 -19.58
CA CYS A 23 -10.13 3.04 -18.94
C CYS A 23 -8.77 3.22 -19.66
N ARG A 24 -8.76 4.01 -20.75
CA ARG A 24 -7.57 4.27 -21.58
C ARG A 24 -6.33 4.74 -20.79
N GLU A 25 -6.52 5.52 -19.73
CA GLU A 25 -5.40 6.06 -18.94
C GLU A 25 -4.73 5.02 -18.04
N ALA A 26 -5.51 4.20 -17.32
CA ALA A 26 -4.97 3.12 -16.50
C ALA A 26 -4.22 2.09 -17.36
N ASN A 27 -4.74 1.81 -18.54
CA ASN A 27 -4.13 0.92 -19.52
C ASN A 27 -2.77 1.44 -20.01
N ARG A 28 -2.70 2.74 -20.33
CA ARG A 28 -1.44 3.41 -20.72
C ARG A 28 -0.40 3.33 -19.61
N LYS A 29 -0.79 3.63 -18.37
CA LYS A 29 0.09 3.56 -17.20
C LYS A 29 0.56 2.13 -16.92
N LEU A 30 -0.32 1.14 -17.02
CA LEU A 30 0.01 -0.27 -16.80
C LEU A 30 1.00 -0.78 -17.84
N ARG A 31 0.85 -0.39 -19.12
CA ARG A 31 1.83 -0.70 -20.16
C ARG A 31 3.18 -0.08 -19.87
N ALA A 32 3.21 1.21 -19.51
CA ALA A 32 4.46 1.89 -19.15
C ALA A 32 5.15 1.21 -17.96
N TYR A 33 4.37 0.78 -16.94
CA TYR A 33 4.88 -0.02 -15.83
C TYR A 33 5.49 -1.33 -16.34
N ILE A 34 4.74 -2.14 -17.09
CA ILE A 34 5.22 -3.43 -17.63
C ILE A 34 6.50 -3.25 -18.43
N SER A 35 6.54 -2.31 -19.38
CA SER A 35 7.72 -2.07 -20.22
C SER A 35 8.94 -1.63 -19.40
N ASN A 36 8.75 -0.72 -18.44
CA ASN A 36 9.83 -0.28 -17.56
C ASN A 36 10.31 -1.39 -16.63
N THR A 37 9.40 -2.20 -16.11
CA THR A 37 9.74 -3.34 -15.27
C THR A 37 10.56 -4.34 -16.05
N ILE A 38 10.12 -4.76 -17.25
CA ILE A 38 10.85 -5.67 -18.14
C ILE A 38 12.25 -5.13 -18.47
N ALA A 39 12.37 -3.84 -18.78
CA ALA A 39 13.66 -3.22 -19.08
C ALA A 39 14.63 -3.22 -17.89
N ASN A 40 14.11 -3.24 -16.66
CA ASN A 40 14.90 -3.27 -15.43
C ASN A 40 15.14 -4.69 -14.89
N LEU A 41 14.59 -5.71 -15.55
CA LEU A 41 14.87 -7.10 -15.18
C LEU A 41 16.32 -7.41 -15.52
N THR A 42 17.12 -7.60 -14.48
CA THR A 42 18.45 -8.19 -14.64
C THR A 42 18.25 -9.68 -14.92
N PRO A 43 18.84 -10.25 -15.99
CA PRO A 43 18.71 -11.67 -16.27
C PRO A 43 19.37 -12.46 -15.14
N SER A 44 18.55 -13.01 -14.24
CA SER A 44 18.97 -14.02 -13.28
C SER A 44 19.24 -15.31 -14.08
N MET A 45 20.51 -15.65 -14.23
CA MET A 45 20.94 -16.94 -14.77
C MET A 45 20.63 -18.03 -13.73
N GLY A 46 19.38 -18.51 -13.69
CA GLY A 46 18.97 -19.74 -13.00
C GLY A 46 19.07 -19.78 -11.47
N GLY A 47 19.32 -18.66 -10.78
CA GLY A 47 19.38 -18.58 -9.31
C GLY A 47 18.09 -18.05 -8.66
N GLU A 48 17.91 -18.31 -7.35
CA GLU A 48 16.90 -17.64 -6.52
C GLU A 48 16.97 -16.12 -6.78
N LYS A 49 15.84 -15.53 -7.21
CA LYS A 49 15.77 -14.08 -7.45
C LYS A 49 15.99 -13.36 -6.12
N THR A 50 17.03 -12.54 -6.08
CA THR A 50 17.33 -11.70 -4.94
C THR A 50 17.38 -10.25 -5.38
N TYR A 51 16.57 -9.40 -4.74
CA TYR A 51 16.66 -7.96 -4.94
C TYR A 51 16.49 -7.25 -3.61
N SER A 52 17.21 -6.15 -3.47
CA SER A 52 17.17 -5.32 -2.26
C SER A 52 15.78 -4.74 -2.05
N LYS A 53 15.46 -4.41 -0.79
CA LYS A 53 14.26 -3.65 -0.43
C LYS A 53 14.07 -2.39 -1.29
N ILE A 54 15.15 -1.63 -1.53
CA ILE A 54 15.09 -0.38 -2.30
C ILE A 54 14.70 -0.67 -3.75
N THR A 55 15.30 -1.67 -4.38
CA THR A 55 14.96 -2.12 -5.73
C THR A 55 13.51 -2.58 -5.80
N GLY A 56 13.07 -3.38 -4.83
CA GLY A 56 11.68 -3.83 -4.70
C GLY A 56 10.68 -2.66 -4.68
N MET A 57 11.05 -1.62 -3.93
CA MET A 57 10.25 -0.41 -3.80
C MET A 57 10.19 0.41 -5.08
N SER A 58 11.34 0.77 -5.64
CA SER A 58 11.45 1.77 -6.71
C SER A 58 11.13 1.19 -8.09
N CYS A 59 11.44 -0.07 -8.33
CA CYS A 59 11.27 -0.70 -9.65
C CYS A 59 9.93 -1.43 -9.81
N TYR A 60 9.33 -1.92 -8.71
CA TYR A 60 8.15 -2.78 -8.79
C TYR A 60 6.96 -2.21 -8.02
N ALA A 61 7.07 -2.01 -6.71
CA ALA A 61 5.94 -1.64 -5.87
C ALA A 61 5.39 -0.23 -6.15
N LEU A 62 6.24 0.80 -6.04
CA LEU A 62 5.81 2.19 -6.18
C LEU A 62 5.29 2.49 -7.59
N PRO A 63 5.93 2.03 -8.69
CA PRO A 63 5.37 2.18 -10.03
C PRO A 63 3.99 1.55 -10.19
N LEU A 64 3.79 0.31 -9.73
CA LEU A 64 2.52 -0.39 -9.86
C LEU A 64 1.40 0.28 -9.05
N LEU A 65 1.68 0.66 -7.80
CA LEU A 65 0.73 1.40 -6.99
C LEU A 65 0.36 2.75 -7.64
N ASN A 66 1.30 3.41 -8.34
CA ASN A 66 1.02 4.64 -9.08
C ASN A 66 0.18 4.43 -10.35
N VAL A 67 0.10 3.21 -10.88
CA VAL A 67 -0.85 2.88 -11.96
C VAL A 67 -2.28 2.99 -11.45
N PHE A 68 -2.56 2.38 -10.29
CA PHE A 68 -3.93 2.15 -9.82
C PHE A 68 -4.41 3.08 -8.72
N LEU A 69 -3.53 3.55 -7.83
CA LEU A 69 -3.90 4.35 -6.67
C LEU A 69 -3.54 5.83 -6.79
N ASN A 70 -2.68 6.20 -7.76
CA ASN A 70 -2.34 7.59 -8.00
C ASN A 70 -3.34 8.23 -8.97
N HIS A 71 -4.09 9.18 -8.41
CA HIS A 71 -5.10 9.96 -9.10
C HIS A 71 -4.75 11.43 -8.97
N PRO A 72 -3.94 12.01 -9.88
CA PRO A 72 -3.53 13.41 -9.77
C PRO A 72 -4.70 14.41 -9.77
N ARG A 73 -5.79 14.07 -10.46
CA ARG A 73 -7.04 14.86 -10.44
C ARG A 73 -7.70 14.86 -9.06
N ASP A 74 -7.73 13.68 -8.43
CA ASP A 74 -8.26 13.49 -7.08
C ASP A 74 -7.19 13.77 -6.01
N ARG A 75 -5.99 14.18 -6.44
CA ARG A 75 -4.81 14.53 -5.65
C ARG A 75 -4.38 13.45 -4.65
N VAL A 76 -4.60 12.19 -5.02
CA VAL A 76 -4.14 11.02 -4.26
C VAL A 76 -2.82 10.54 -4.84
N ILE A 77 -1.79 10.44 -4.00
CA ILE A 77 -0.42 10.07 -4.37
C ILE A 77 0.11 8.97 -3.45
N VAL A 78 0.94 8.09 -4.00
CA VAL A 78 1.73 7.12 -3.22
C VAL A 78 3.17 7.59 -3.20
N THR A 79 3.75 7.71 -2.02
CA THR A 79 5.13 8.21 -1.82
C THR A 79 5.86 7.43 -0.72
N THR A 80 7.15 7.70 -0.54
CA THR A 80 8.04 6.93 0.34
C THR A 80 8.37 7.61 1.66
N PRO A 81 7.41 8.19 2.40
CA PRO A 81 7.45 9.48 3.14
C PRO A 81 8.82 10.22 3.25
N ASN A 82 8.98 11.36 3.89
CA ASN A 82 10.35 11.94 4.08
C ASN A 82 10.53 12.44 5.51
N THR A 83 9.41 12.79 6.12
CA THR A 83 9.25 13.15 7.51
C THR A 83 8.47 12.05 8.25
N MET A 84 8.34 12.22 9.58
CA MET A 84 7.48 11.39 10.41
C MET A 84 6.01 11.57 10.00
N THR A 85 5.24 10.49 10.01
CA THR A 85 3.81 10.49 9.67
C THR A 85 2.96 11.02 10.82
N GLN A 86 1.72 11.46 10.55
CA GLN A 86 0.76 11.88 11.58
C GLN A 86 0.46 10.74 12.56
N ALA A 87 0.24 9.53 12.05
CA ALA A 87 0.10 8.34 12.90
C ALA A 87 1.37 8.05 13.70
N GLY A 88 2.56 8.20 13.10
CA GLY A 88 3.84 8.02 13.80
C GLY A 88 4.07 9.04 14.91
N ALA A 89 3.72 10.31 14.66
CA ALA A 89 3.79 11.39 15.63
C ALA A 89 2.81 11.15 16.79
N HIS A 90 1.56 10.82 16.47
CA HIS A 90 0.53 10.50 17.47
C HIS A 90 0.94 9.31 18.35
N ARG A 91 1.56 8.29 17.77
CA ARG A 91 2.09 7.15 18.54
C ARG A 91 3.23 7.53 19.46
N LYS A 92 4.11 8.43 19.04
CA LYS A 92 5.19 8.96 19.88
C LYS A 92 4.65 9.76 21.06
N GLU A 93 3.53 10.45 20.88
CA GLU A 93 2.84 11.17 21.96
C GLU A 93 2.14 10.21 22.95
N LEU A 94 1.62 9.09 22.46
CA LEU A 94 0.85 8.12 23.26
C LEU A 94 1.69 7.01 23.90
N SER A 95 2.92 6.78 23.44
CA SER A 95 3.75 5.66 23.90
C SER A 95 5.26 5.91 23.69
N ASP A 96 6.09 5.41 24.60
CA ASP A 96 7.57 5.31 24.44
C ASP A 96 8.01 4.29 23.36
N ASP A 97 7.07 3.83 22.53
CA ASP A 97 7.24 2.62 21.76
C ASP A 97 7.99 2.87 20.43
N LYS A 98 8.96 2.01 20.14
CA LYS A 98 9.79 2.06 18.92
C LYS A 98 9.03 1.69 17.64
N TYR A 99 7.71 1.46 17.73
CA TYR A 99 6.80 1.30 16.59
C TYR A 99 6.39 2.62 15.94
N GLY A 100 6.75 3.78 16.51
CA GLY A 100 6.68 5.09 15.82
C GLY A 100 7.65 5.24 14.64
N LYS A 101 8.25 4.13 14.14
CA LYS A 101 9.09 4.15 12.95
C LYS A 101 8.24 4.48 11.73
N LYS A 102 8.74 5.39 10.90
CA LYS A 102 8.21 5.78 9.59
C LYS A 102 7.86 4.53 8.75
N PRO A 103 6.71 4.51 8.04
CA PRO A 103 6.41 3.43 7.12
C PRO A 103 7.26 3.55 5.86
N ASP A 104 7.44 2.46 5.12
CA ASP A 104 8.20 2.49 3.88
C ASP A 104 7.46 3.27 2.79
N MET A 105 6.14 3.13 2.78
CA MET A 105 5.26 3.78 1.81
C MET A 105 4.05 4.41 2.49
N LEU A 106 3.55 5.47 1.87
CA LEU A 106 2.43 6.26 2.34
C LEU A 106 1.52 6.59 1.16
N LEU A 107 0.24 6.25 1.29
CA LEU A 107 -0.81 6.76 0.43
C LEU A 107 -1.33 8.06 1.06
N SER A 108 -1.28 9.16 0.33
CA SER A 108 -1.69 10.48 0.80
C SER A 108 -2.66 11.17 -0.15
N PHE A 109 -3.57 11.96 0.41
CA PHE A 109 -4.30 12.99 -0.31
C PHE A 109 -3.64 14.35 -0.06
N VAL A 110 -3.42 15.12 -1.13
CA VAL A 110 -2.84 16.46 -1.07
C VAL A 110 -3.87 17.49 -1.49
N ASN A 111 -4.33 18.34 -0.59
CA ASN A 111 -5.18 19.45 -0.99
C ASN A 111 -4.34 20.63 -1.50
N ALA A 112 -4.32 20.92 -2.80
CA ALA A 112 -3.53 22.02 -3.36
C ALA A 112 -3.94 23.42 -2.88
N SER A 113 -5.18 23.66 -2.44
CA SER A 113 -5.58 24.99 -1.94
C SER A 113 -5.07 25.27 -0.52
N THR A 114 -4.93 24.22 0.30
CA THR A 114 -4.50 24.34 1.70
C THR A 114 -3.12 23.72 1.96
N GLN A 115 -2.51 23.12 0.94
CA GLN A 115 -1.32 22.25 1.02
C GLN A 115 -1.43 21.14 2.08
N LEU A 116 -2.66 20.79 2.47
CA LEU A 116 -2.92 19.81 3.52
C LEU A 116 -2.67 18.40 2.99
N VAL A 117 -1.67 17.73 3.55
CA VAL A 117 -1.39 16.31 3.32
C VAL A 117 -2.17 15.49 4.36
N ARG A 118 -3.03 14.58 3.88
CA ARG A 118 -3.75 13.61 4.71
C ARG A 118 -3.30 12.21 4.36
N GLU A 119 -2.99 11.44 5.39
CA GLU A 119 -2.54 10.07 5.27
C GLU A 119 -3.77 9.15 5.14
N LEU A 120 -3.81 8.37 4.07
CA LEU A 120 -4.93 7.49 3.73
C LEU A 120 -4.57 6.02 3.86
N GLY A 121 -3.27 5.70 3.86
CA GLY A 121 -2.81 4.33 3.93
C GLY A 121 -1.32 4.20 4.12
N TYR A 122 -0.90 3.05 4.65
CA TYR A 122 0.49 2.79 5.04
C TYR A 122 0.96 1.47 4.47
N GLY A 123 2.23 1.46 4.05
CA GLY A 123 2.87 0.31 3.44
C GLY A 123 4.19 -0.06 4.08
N GLU A 124 4.39 -1.36 4.30
CA GLU A 124 5.71 -1.95 4.59
C GLU A 124 6.16 -2.80 3.41
N LEU A 125 7.46 -2.81 3.17
CA LEU A 125 8.05 -3.53 2.05
C LEU A 125 9.32 -4.28 2.48
N LYS A 126 9.36 -5.54 2.06
CA LYS A 126 10.49 -6.45 2.17
C LYS A 126 10.98 -6.82 0.78
N GLY A 127 12.30 -6.91 0.63
CA GLY A 127 12.92 -7.37 -0.63
C GLY A 127 12.68 -8.87 -0.87
N CYS A 128 13.18 -9.37 -2.00
CA CYS A 128 13.28 -10.81 -2.25
C CYS A 128 14.60 -11.32 -1.69
N GLY A 129 14.57 -12.18 -0.66
CA GLY A 129 15.76 -12.80 -0.09
C GLY A 129 15.47 -13.67 1.13
N ARG A 130 16.47 -14.47 1.55
CA ARG A 130 16.41 -15.44 2.66
C ARG A 130 16.23 -14.81 4.05
N GLU A 131 16.31 -13.49 4.16
CA GLU A 131 16.12 -12.75 5.41
C GLU A 131 14.64 -12.52 5.76
N ASN A 132 13.70 -12.93 4.89
CA ASN A 132 12.27 -12.86 5.18
C ASN A 132 11.86 -14.02 6.08
N SER A 133 11.68 -13.75 7.38
CA SER A 133 11.07 -14.70 8.32
C SER A 133 9.60 -14.34 8.57
N ASP A 134 8.78 -15.36 8.87
CA ASP A 134 7.37 -15.15 9.25
C ASP A 134 7.22 -14.20 10.44
N ALA A 135 8.17 -14.25 11.38
CA ALA A 135 8.21 -13.33 12.52
C ALA A 135 8.41 -11.87 12.09
N LEU A 136 9.32 -11.60 11.15
CA LEU A 136 9.54 -10.25 10.63
C LEU A 136 8.35 -9.77 9.80
N ASN A 137 7.74 -10.65 9.00
CA ASN A 137 6.54 -10.34 8.23
C ASN A 137 5.35 -10.03 9.14
N ALA A 138 5.14 -10.83 10.20
CA ALA A 138 4.09 -10.57 11.18
C ALA A 138 4.31 -9.24 11.91
N ARG A 139 5.56 -8.93 12.26
CA ARG A 139 5.92 -7.66 12.91
C ARG A 139 5.60 -6.45 12.03
N ASP A 140 5.94 -6.50 10.74
CA ASP A 140 5.61 -5.42 9.81
C ASP A 140 4.10 -5.27 9.63
N LEU A 141 3.36 -6.38 9.57
CA LEU A 141 1.91 -6.35 9.49
C LEU A 141 1.27 -5.72 10.74
N VAL A 142 1.80 -6.03 11.93
CA VAL A 142 1.38 -5.37 13.18
C VAL A 142 1.65 -3.87 13.09
N LYS A 143 2.83 -3.45 12.60
CA LYS A 143 3.16 -2.04 12.42
C LYS A 143 2.16 -1.33 11.50
N VAL A 144 1.79 -1.95 10.37
CA VAL A 144 0.74 -1.43 9.48
C VAL A 144 -0.59 -1.28 10.23
N GLY A 145 -1.05 -2.33 10.93
CA GLY A 145 -2.30 -2.28 11.68
C GLY A 145 -2.32 -1.19 12.75
N LEU A 146 -1.22 -1.04 13.49
CA LEU A 146 -1.05 0.00 14.50
C LEU A 146 -1.13 1.41 13.91
N MET A 147 -0.54 1.65 12.74
CA MET A 147 -0.60 2.95 12.06
C MET A 147 -1.99 3.26 11.52
N LEU A 148 -2.66 2.26 10.94
CA LEU A 148 -4.04 2.42 10.46
C LEU A 148 -4.97 2.78 11.62
N LYS A 149 -4.83 2.11 12.77
CA LYS A 149 -5.63 2.38 13.97
C LYS A 149 -5.45 3.82 14.44
N ASP A 150 -4.21 4.25 14.59
CA ASP A 150 -3.90 5.62 15.02
C ASP A 150 -4.46 6.65 14.04
N MET A 151 -4.42 6.36 12.73
CA MET A 151 -4.99 7.26 11.74
C MET A 151 -6.51 7.32 11.80
N VAL A 152 -7.18 6.19 12.02
CA VAL A 152 -8.63 6.16 12.28
C VAL A 152 -8.99 7.05 13.47
N ASP A 153 -8.22 6.96 14.56
CA ASP A 153 -8.44 7.79 15.75
C ASP A 153 -8.24 9.27 15.48
N ILE A 154 -7.18 9.63 14.75
CA ILE A 154 -6.91 11.01 14.35
C ILE A 154 -8.03 11.57 13.46
N VAL A 155 -8.55 10.77 12.53
CA VAL A 155 -9.66 11.19 11.67
C VAL A 155 -10.94 11.37 12.48
N ASP A 156 -11.26 10.42 13.36
CA ASP A 156 -12.42 10.45 14.23
C ASP A 156 -12.40 11.68 15.16
N ASP A 157 -11.25 11.96 15.79
CA ASP A 157 -11.06 13.12 16.66
C ASP A 157 -11.16 14.45 15.92
N LYS A 158 -10.61 14.54 14.70
CA LYS A 158 -10.52 15.81 13.97
C LYS A 158 -11.75 16.11 13.13
N HIS A 159 -12.45 15.10 12.64
CA HIS A 159 -13.48 15.24 11.61
C HIS A 159 -14.78 14.48 11.91
N ASP A 160 -14.88 13.76 13.03
CA ASP A 160 -16.06 12.97 13.41
C ASP A 160 -16.45 11.91 12.35
N VAL A 161 -15.45 11.35 11.66
CA VAL A 161 -15.64 10.33 10.62
C VAL A 161 -15.15 8.98 11.12
N THR A 162 -16.08 8.04 11.31
CA THR A 162 -15.81 6.68 11.81
C THR A 162 -15.86 5.60 10.73
N THR A 163 -16.44 5.92 9.56
CA THR A 163 -16.68 4.95 8.47
C THR A 163 -15.53 4.88 7.46
N LEU A 164 -14.38 5.47 7.76
CA LEU A 164 -13.27 5.53 6.81
C LEU A 164 -12.54 4.20 6.71
N ALA A 165 -12.46 3.65 5.49
CA ALA A 165 -11.64 2.48 5.22
C ALA A 165 -10.21 2.91 4.89
N HIS A 166 -9.28 2.68 5.83
CA HIS A 166 -7.87 2.98 5.62
C HIS A 166 -7.15 1.79 4.99
N LEU A 167 -6.29 2.06 4.01
CA LEU A 167 -5.59 1.02 3.26
C LEU A 167 -4.24 0.68 3.88
N GLY A 168 -4.11 -0.55 4.37
CA GLY A 168 -2.82 -1.17 4.65
C GLY A 168 -2.34 -1.96 3.45
N PHE A 169 -1.03 -1.98 3.24
CA PHE A 169 -0.45 -2.90 2.27
C PHE A 169 0.91 -3.40 2.72
N GLN A 170 1.21 -4.64 2.38
CA GLN A 170 2.47 -5.29 2.73
C GLN A 170 3.04 -5.97 1.50
N PHE A 171 4.29 -5.66 1.17
CA PHE A 171 5.03 -6.34 0.13
C PHE A 171 6.03 -7.31 0.76
N VAL A 172 5.92 -8.57 0.38
CA VAL A 172 6.88 -9.62 0.75
C VAL A 172 7.35 -10.27 -0.53
N GLY A 173 8.57 -9.92 -0.93
CA GLY A 173 9.11 -10.34 -2.22
C GLY A 173 8.25 -9.84 -3.38
N GLU A 174 7.77 -10.78 -4.19
CA GLU A 174 7.01 -10.55 -5.43
C GLU A 174 5.49 -10.40 -5.19
N LYS A 175 5.04 -10.49 -3.93
CA LYS A 175 3.62 -10.46 -3.57
C LYS A 175 3.28 -9.22 -2.76
N VAL A 176 2.19 -8.57 -3.13
CA VAL A 176 1.54 -7.53 -2.32
C VAL A 176 0.27 -8.08 -1.70
N THR A 177 0.05 -7.78 -0.43
CA THR A 177 -1.21 -8.08 0.26
C THR A 177 -1.82 -6.78 0.77
N PHE A 178 -3.10 -6.57 0.44
CA PHE A 178 -3.86 -5.40 0.81
C PHE A 178 -4.80 -5.71 1.98
N TYR A 179 -4.86 -4.77 2.90
CA TYR A 179 -5.67 -4.82 4.10
C TYR A 179 -6.54 -3.57 4.18
N LEU A 180 -7.77 -3.72 4.65
CA LEU A 180 -8.60 -2.57 5.03
C LEU A 180 -8.84 -2.61 6.52
N MET A 181 -8.70 -1.47 7.17
CA MET A 181 -9.09 -1.28 8.56
C MET A 181 -10.39 -0.49 8.65
N ALA A 182 -11.30 -1.00 9.47
CA ALA A 182 -12.52 -0.32 9.88
C ALA A 182 -12.68 -0.37 11.41
N LYS A 183 -13.32 0.66 11.97
CA LYS A 183 -13.74 0.70 13.37
C LYS A 183 -15.20 0.26 13.47
N THR A 184 -15.49 -0.65 14.40
CA THR A 184 -16.85 -1.13 14.69
C THR A 184 -17.07 -1.05 16.18
N GLY A 185 -17.75 0.01 16.62
CA GLY A 185 -17.87 0.34 18.04
C GLY A 185 -16.49 0.62 18.66
N SER A 186 -16.11 -0.20 19.63
CA SER A 186 -14.83 -0.16 20.35
C SER A 186 -13.72 -1.00 19.70
N ILE A 187 -14.01 -1.74 18.63
CA ILE A 187 -13.08 -2.71 18.03
C ILE A 187 -12.56 -2.19 16.68
N TYR A 188 -11.28 -2.41 16.42
CA TYR A 188 -10.66 -2.18 15.11
C TYR A 188 -10.47 -3.52 14.42
N VAL A 189 -11.04 -3.66 13.23
CA VAL A 189 -10.93 -4.88 12.43
C VAL A 189 -10.09 -4.57 11.20
N MET A 190 -8.91 -5.20 11.12
CA MET A 190 -8.09 -5.20 9.92
C MET A 190 -8.34 -6.50 9.16
N LYS A 191 -8.88 -6.40 7.94
CA LYS A 191 -9.20 -7.54 7.09
C LYS A 191 -8.31 -7.55 5.86
N GLN A 192 -7.70 -8.69 5.56
CA GLN A 192 -7.08 -8.94 4.26
C GLN A 192 -8.16 -8.93 3.17
N VAL A 193 -7.98 -8.08 2.16
CA VAL A 193 -8.94 -7.92 1.05
C VAL A 193 -8.53 -8.74 -0.16
N CYS A 194 -7.26 -8.68 -0.52
CA CYS A 194 -6.71 -9.41 -1.64
C CYS A 194 -5.19 -9.48 -1.53
N SER A 195 -4.62 -10.44 -2.24
CA SER A 195 -3.20 -10.45 -2.55
C SER A 195 -3.03 -10.46 -4.05
N MET A 196 -2.02 -9.76 -4.52
CA MET A 196 -1.69 -9.63 -5.93
C MET A 196 -0.19 -9.83 -6.13
N GLU A 197 0.19 -10.21 -7.34
CA GLU A 197 1.58 -10.38 -7.74
C GLU A 197 2.10 -9.09 -8.38
N LEU A 198 3.39 -8.85 -8.20
CA LEU A 198 4.15 -7.84 -8.92
C LEU A 198 4.61 -8.41 -10.26
N VAL A 199 4.81 -7.56 -11.26
CA VAL A 199 5.60 -7.97 -12.42
C VAL A 199 7.06 -7.91 -12.01
N ASP A 200 7.77 -9.01 -12.18
CA ASP A 200 9.22 -9.13 -11.94
C ASP A 200 9.89 -10.06 -12.96
N SER A 201 9.12 -10.61 -13.90
CA SER A 201 9.60 -11.51 -14.94
C SER A 201 8.61 -11.55 -16.08
N ILE A 202 9.06 -11.98 -17.26
CA ILE A 202 8.13 -12.24 -18.38
C ILE A 202 7.14 -13.34 -17.96
N ALA A 203 7.63 -14.36 -17.25
CA ALA A 203 6.83 -15.50 -16.81
C ALA A 203 5.59 -15.14 -15.98
N ASN A 204 5.63 -14.05 -15.19
CA ASN A 204 4.49 -13.65 -14.36
C ASN A 204 3.63 -12.51 -14.94
N LEU A 205 3.93 -12.03 -16.15
CA LEU A 205 3.11 -11.03 -16.84
C LEU A 205 1.66 -11.46 -17.00
N ARG A 206 1.43 -12.71 -17.41
CA ARG A 206 0.08 -13.27 -17.60
C ARG A 206 -0.69 -13.27 -16.27
N SER A 207 -0.04 -13.64 -15.17
CA SER A 207 -0.65 -13.64 -13.84
C SER A 207 -1.09 -12.23 -13.42
N VAL A 208 -0.22 -11.23 -13.60
CA VAL A 208 -0.58 -9.84 -13.26
C VAL A 208 -1.73 -9.32 -14.13
N ALA A 209 -1.76 -9.64 -15.42
CA ALA A 209 -2.87 -9.27 -16.29
C ALA A 209 -4.18 -10.00 -15.93
N GLN A 210 -4.11 -11.24 -15.44
CA GLN A 210 -5.26 -11.93 -14.89
C GLN A 210 -5.83 -11.23 -13.64
N GLN A 211 -4.98 -10.55 -12.88
CA GLN A 211 -5.34 -9.81 -11.67
C GLN A 211 -5.79 -8.36 -11.93
N TYR A 212 -5.86 -7.90 -13.19
CA TYR A 212 -6.26 -6.53 -13.53
C TYR A 212 -7.57 -6.10 -12.88
N ASP A 213 -8.60 -6.96 -12.90
CA ASP A 213 -9.89 -6.63 -12.30
C ASP A 213 -9.81 -6.50 -10.78
N ASN A 214 -8.92 -7.24 -10.12
CA ASN A 214 -8.67 -7.11 -8.68
C ASN A 214 -8.03 -5.75 -8.38
N TRP A 215 -7.07 -5.31 -9.19
CA TRP A 215 -6.47 -3.97 -9.09
C TRP A 215 -7.51 -2.86 -9.29
N ARG A 216 -8.42 -3.01 -10.25
CA ARG A 216 -9.53 -2.07 -10.49
C ARG A 216 -10.52 -2.03 -9.32
N ARG A 217 -10.87 -3.18 -8.75
CA ARG A 217 -11.74 -3.26 -7.57
C ARG A 217 -11.09 -2.62 -6.36
N LEU A 218 -9.79 -2.84 -6.15
CA LEU A 218 -9.03 -2.19 -5.09
C LEU A 218 -9.06 -0.67 -5.24
N GLU A 219 -8.76 -0.14 -6.43
CA GLU A 219 -8.85 1.30 -6.72
C GLU A 219 -10.22 1.87 -6.34
N GLN A 220 -11.30 1.21 -6.77
CA GLN A 220 -12.66 1.65 -6.48
C GLN A 220 -12.99 1.58 -4.98
N ALA A 221 -12.54 0.52 -4.30
CA ALA A 221 -12.74 0.36 -2.86
C ALA A 221 -12.01 1.44 -2.06
N VAL A 222 -10.78 1.76 -2.45
CA VAL A 222 -9.99 2.83 -1.83
C VAL A 222 -10.67 4.18 -2.07
N LYS A 223 -11.09 4.47 -3.31
CA LYS A 223 -11.85 5.68 -3.67
C LYS A 223 -13.07 5.91 -2.79
N LYS A 224 -13.97 4.93 -2.77
CA LYS A 224 -15.17 4.98 -1.93
C LYS A 224 -14.82 5.04 -0.43
N GLY A 225 -13.75 4.36 -0.04
CA GLY A 225 -13.28 4.28 1.33
C GLY A 225 -12.87 5.63 1.92
N TYR A 226 -12.29 6.54 1.10
CA TYR A 226 -11.85 7.85 1.58
C TYR A 226 -12.83 9.01 1.30
N GLU A 227 -13.86 8.79 0.48
CA GLU A 227 -14.89 9.80 0.15
C GLU A 227 -15.50 10.49 1.39
N PRO A 228 -15.87 9.78 2.46
CA PRO A 228 -16.43 10.41 3.66
C PRO A 228 -15.48 11.41 4.34
N ALA A 229 -14.18 11.09 4.45
CA ALA A 229 -13.21 12.03 5.00
C ALA A 229 -13.03 13.25 4.10
N LEU A 230 -12.98 13.06 2.78
CA LEU A 230 -12.88 14.18 1.84
C LEU A 230 -14.10 15.09 1.94
N LEU A 231 -15.30 14.53 2.10
CA LEU A 231 -16.53 15.29 2.27
C LEU A 231 -16.50 16.08 3.57
N ALA A 232 -16.22 15.43 4.71
CA ALA A 232 -16.17 16.09 6.02
C ALA A 232 -15.19 17.26 6.06
N ILE A 233 -14.03 17.10 5.40
CA ILE A 233 -13.03 18.18 5.26
C ILE A 233 -13.58 19.33 4.42
N LYS A 234 -14.21 19.05 3.28
CA LYS A 234 -14.79 20.08 2.40
C LYS A 234 -15.91 20.85 3.09
N THR A 235 -16.71 20.17 3.91
CA THR A 235 -17.82 20.78 4.64
C THR A 235 -17.39 21.43 5.96
N GLY A 236 -16.11 21.31 6.34
CA GLY A 236 -15.56 21.94 7.53
C GLY A 236 -16.03 21.32 8.85
N ILE A 237 -16.46 20.04 8.83
CA ILE A 237 -16.86 19.33 10.05
C ILE A 237 -15.64 19.23 10.95
N ARG A 238 -15.82 19.64 12.21
CA ARG A 238 -14.80 19.53 13.26
C ARG A 238 -15.28 18.51 14.28
N GLY A 239 -14.46 17.49 14.50
CA GLY A 239 -14.64 16.55 15.58
C GLY A 239 -14.23 17.15 16.93
N THR A 240 -14.56 16.40 17.97
CA THR A 240 -14.04 16.61 19.33
C THR A 240 -13.14 15.45 19.70
N ARG A 241 -12.12 15.69 20.51
CA ARG A 241 -11.25 14.63 21.03
C ARG A 241 -12.09 13.60 21.80
N LYS A 242 -11.96 12.32 21.43
CA LYS A 242 -12.69 11.20 22.03
C LYS A 242 -11.74 10.34 22.86
N ASN A 243 -12.31 9.59 23.80
CA ASN A 243 -11.57 8.54 24.51
C ASN A 243 -11.46 7.31 23.60
N HIS A 244 -10.37 7.23 22.85
CA HIS A 244 -10.03 6.01 22.10
C HIS A 244 -9.35 4.99 23.01
N PHE A 245 -9.46 3.71 22.65
CA PHE A 245 -8.76 2.67 23.39
C PHE A 245 -7.25 2.91 23.32
N PRO A 246 -6.55 2.95 24.47
CA PRO A 246 -5.10 3.10 24.47
C PRO A 246 -4.50 1.92 23.72
N THR A 247 -3.58 2.22 22.81
CA THR A 247 -2.92 1.18 22.05
C THR A 247 -1.93 0.46 22.95
N MET A 248 -2.34 -0.68 23.53
CA MET A 248 -1.45 -1.52 24.32
C MET A 248 -0.73 -2.50 23.40
N SER A 249 0.58 -2.30 23.18
CA SER A 249 1.44 -3.39 22.72
C SER A 249 1.62 -4.34 23.90
N THR A 250 1.14 -5.58 23.76
CA THR A 250 1.33 -6.58 24.80
C THR A 250 2.85 -6.83 25.00
N PRO A 251 3.31 -7.24 26.18
CA PRO A 251 4.72 -7.53 26.41
C PRO A 251 5.30 -8.51 25.36
N GLU A 252 4.50 -9.46 24.88
CA GLU A 252 4.86 -10.43 23.84
C GLU A 252 5.23 -9.74 22.51
N LEU A 253 4.51 -8.68 22.13
CA LEU A 253 4.86 -7.83 20.98
C LEU A 253 6.18 -7.07 21.18
N ARG A 254 6.61 -6.84 22.42
CA ARG A 254 7.93 -6.25 22.73
C ARG A 254 9.04 -7.29 22.62
N HIS A 255 8.76 -8.55 22.95
CA HIS A 255 9.70 -9.68 22.92
C HIS A 255 9.93 -10.31 21.53
N ILE A 256 9.12 -10.00 20.52
CA ILE A 256 9.43 -10.33 19.11
C ILE A 256 10.78 -9.72 18.67
N LYS A 257 11.31 -8.72 19.39
CA LYS A 257 12.62 -8.09 19.14
C LYS A 257 13.83 -8.96 19.44
N ASP A 258 13.74 -9.92 20.35
CA ASP A 258 14.93 -10.51 20.97
C ASP A 258 15.24 -11.93 20.45
N LYS A 259 14.44 -12.45 19.52
CA LYS A 259 14.58 -13.82 19.00
C LYS A 259 14.96 -13.94 17.53
N TYR A 260 15.01 -12.85 16.76
CA TYR A 260 15.29 -12.87 15.32
C TYR A 260 16.04 -11.62 14.86
#